data_AF-A0A7Y5F454-F1
#
_entry.id   AF-A0A7Y5F454-F1
#
_cell.length_a   1.000
_cell.length_b   1.000
_cell.length_c   1.000
_cell.angle_alpha   90.00
_cell.angle_beta   90.00
_cell.angle_gamma   90.00
#
_symmetry.space_group_name_H-M   'P 1'
#
loop_
_entity.id
_entity.type
_entity.pdbx_description
1 polymer ?
#
loop_
_entity_poly.entity_id
_entity_poly.type
_entity_poly.pdbx_seq_one_letter_code
_entity_poly.pdbx_strand_id
1 'polypeptide(L)'
;MDENKKDPIPDEFASLEEAGEFWDTHSAADYWEEMEEVEMEFNIQRRTFLLPVQDSMYQRLRKKAKKEKRSVEEMLDMLLERELA
;
A
#
# COMPACT_ATOMS: atom_id res chain seq x y z
N MET A 1 -25.61 -3.93 27.56
CA MET A 1 -24.22 -3.87 27.08
C MET A 1 -24.29 -2.93 25.91
N ASP A 2 -23.94 -1.67 26.14
CA ASP A 2 -24.19 -0.58 25.20
C ASP A 2 -23.36 -0.77 23.93
N GLU A 3 -24.06 -0.95 22.81
CA GLU A 3 -23.49 -1.06 21.48
C GLU A 3 -22.84 0.28 21.10
N ASN A 4 -21.53 0.25 20.83
CA ASN A 4 -20.78 1.24 20.04
C ASN A 4 -21.17 2.71 20.21
N LYS A 5 -20.55 3.40 21.18
CA LYS A 5 -20.38 4.86 21.08
C LYS A 5 -19.31 5.14 20.03
N LYS A 6 -19.74 5.48 18.81
CA LYS A 6 -18.89 6.02 17.76
C LYS A 6 -18.77 7.54 17.98
N ASP A 7 -17.56 8.08 17.88
CA ASP A 7 -17.38 9.53 17.95
C ASP A 7 -18.02 10.16 16.70
N PRO A 8 -18.85 11.21 16.82
CA PRO A 8 -19.52 11.80 15.66
C PRO A 8 -18.50 12.38 14.69
N ILE A 9 -18.80 12.31 13.39
CA ILE A 9 -17.98 12.99 12.38
C ILE A 9 -18.07 14.51 12.65
N PRO A 10 -16.94 15.23 12.80
CA PRO A 10 -16.96 16.68 12.93
C PRO A 10 -17.59 17.36 11.70
N ASP A 11 -18.34 18.44 11.92
CA ASP A 11 -18.94 19.22 10.82
C ASP A 11 -17.87 19.76 9.84
N GLU A 12 -16.69 20.13 10.37
CA GLU A 12 -15.52 20.55 9.59
C GLU A 12 -14.24 20.03 10.27
N PHE A 13 -13.26 19.61 9.46
CA PHE A 13 -11.89 19.39 9.91
C PHE A 13 -11.07 20.66 9.66
N ALA A 14 -10.21 21.05 10.62
CA ALA A 14 -9.34 22.22 10.47
C ALA A 14 -8.22 22.00 9.45
N SER A 15 -7.90 20.74 9.11
CA SER A 15 -6.93 20.39 8.07
C SER A 15 -7.17 18.98 7.49
N LEU A 16 -6.53 18.69 6.35
CA LEU A 16 -6.51 17.33 5.77
C LEU A 16 -5.75 16.33 6.66
N GLU A 17 -4.77 16.79 7.42
CA GLU A 17 -3.99 15.95 8.34
C GLU A 17 -4.87 15.48 9.51
N GLU A 18 -5.62 16.40 10.12
CA GLU A 18 -6.59 16.09 11.18
C GLU A 18 -7.71 15.14 10.69
N ALA A 19 -8.20 15.35 9.46
CA ALA A 19 -9.16 14.42 8.85
C ALA A 19 -8.55 13.01 8.70
N GLY A 20 -7.28 12.92 8.30
CA GLY A 20 -6.54 11.66 8.22
C GLY A 20 -6.40 10.97 9.59
N GLU A 21 -5.97 11.72 10.62
CA GLU A 21 -5.81 11.20 11.99
C GLU A 21 -7.13 10.65 12.56
N PHE A 22 -8.26 11.30 12.24
CA PHE A 22 -9.58 10.79 12.61
C PHE A 22 -9.85 9.42 11.95
N TRP A 23 -9.70 9.32 10.63
CA TRP A 23 -9.97 8.10 9.87
C TRP A 23 -8.93 6.98 10.07
N ASP A 24 -7.75 7.26 10.61
CA ASP A 24 -6.77 6.23 10.99
C ASP A 24 -7.28 5.31 12.10
N THR A 25 -8.21 5.80 12.93
CA THR A 25 -8.79 5.07 14.07
C THR A 25 -10.28 4.75 13.92
N HIS A 26 -10.96 5.39 12.97
CA HIS A 26 -12.39 5.23 12.71
C HIS A 26 -12.61 4.55 11.36
N SER A 27 -13.44 3.50 11.32
CA SER A 27 -13.79 2.84 10.05
C SER A 27 -14.87 3.63 9.31
N ALA A 28 -14.68 3.93 8.02
CA ALA A 28 -15.73 4.56 7.21
C ALA A 28 -17.03 3.74 7.17
N ALA A 29 -16.93 2.41 7.25
CA ALA A 29 -18.11 1.52 7.28
C ALA A 29 -18.98 1.75 8.52
N ASP A 30 -18.42 2.32 9.58
CA ASP A 30 -19.16 2.60 10.80
C ASP A 30 -20.08 3.82 10.70
N TYR A 31 -19.92 4.64 9.66
CA TYR A 31 -20.67 5.89 9.43
C TYR A 31 -21.41 5.88 8.09
N TRP A 32 -21.65 4.69 7.53
CA TRP A 32 -22.21 4.53 6.18
C TRP A 32 -23.55 5.26 5.96
N GLU A 33 -24.39 5.38 7.00
CA GLU A 33 -25.69 6.08 6.90
C GLU A 33 -25.56 7.62 6.97
N GLU A 34 -24.41 8.13 7.42
CA GLU A 34 -24.11 9.56 7.53
C GLU A 34 -23.35 10.10 6.31
N MET A 35 -22.95 9.21 5.39
CA MET A 35 -22.21 9.55 4.18
C MET A 35 -23.12 9.63 2.96
N GLU A 36 -22.71 10.43 1.97
CA GLU A 36 -23.34 10.46 0.65
C GLU A 36 -22.57 9.59 -0.35
N GLU A 37 -23.29 9.04 -1.33
CA GLU A 37 -22.67 8.29 -2.43
C GLU A 37 -22.02 9.27 -3.41
N VAL A 38 -20.72 9.09 -3.65
CA VAL A 38 -19.95 9.95 -4.56
C VAL A 38 -19.23 9.07 -5.58
N GLU A 39 -19.35 9.41 -6.86
CA GLU A 39 -18.56 8.76 -7.91
C GLU A 39 -17.09 9.23 -7.83
N MET A 40 -16.18 8.29 -7.58
CA MET A 40 -14.74 8.52 -7.57
C MET A 40 -14.03 7.50 -8.46
N GLU A 41 -13.07 7.97 -9.26
CA GLU A 41 -12.25 7.10 -10.10
C GLU A 41 -10.81 7.05 -9.56
N PHE A 42 -10.34 5.84 -9.25
CA PHE A 42 -8.97 5.60 -8.82
C PHE A 42 -8.17 4.92 -9.93
N ASN A 43 -7.23 5.64 -10.52
CA ASN A 43 -6.29 5.07 -11.49
C ASN A 43 -5.06 4.50 -10.76
N ILE A 44 -5.21 3.34 -10.11
CA ILE A 44 -4.11 2.67 -9.41
C ILE A 44 -3.19 2.00 -10.45
N GLN A 45 -2.10 2.68 -10.80
CA GLN A 45 -1.12 2.16 -11.76
C GLN A 45 0.10 1.57 -11.04
N ARG A 46 0.39 0.29 -11.30
CA ARG A 46 1.68 -0.29 -10.91
C ARG A 46 2.78 0.34 -11.76
N ARG A 47 3.76 0.96 -11.11
CA ARG A 47 4.95 1.50 -11.78
C ARG A 47 5.97 0.38 -11.93
N THR A 48 6.25 -0.03 -13.17
CA THR A 48 7.26 -1.03 -13.48
C THR A 48 8.40 -0.40 -14.27
N PHE A 49 9.62 -0.55 -13.78
CA PHE A 49 10.83 -0.09 -14.48
C PHE A 49 11.55 -1.28 -15.09
N LEU A 50 11.82 -1.23 -16.39
CA LEU A 50 12.61 -2.25 -17.08
C LEU A 50 14.05 -1.78 -17.21
N LEU A 51 14.97 -2.54 -16.63
CA LEU A 51 16.39 -2.24 -16.63
C LEU A 51 17.15 -3.35 -17.37
N PRO A 52 18.02 -3.02 -18.34
CA PRO A 52 18.90 -4.00 -18.93
C PRO A 52 19.94 -4.47 -17.90
N VAL A 53 20.16 -5.77 -17.80
CA VAL A 53 21.17 -6.39 -16.93
C VAL A 53 22.08 -7.29 -17.75
N GLN A 54 23.33 -7.44 -17.32
CA GLN A 54 24.26 -8.38 -17.96
C GLN A 54 23.77 -9.83 -17.79
N ASP A 55 23.89 -10.66 -18.84
CA ASP A 55 23.46 -12.07 -18.80
C ASP A 55 24.11 -12.82 -17.63
N SER A 56 25.42 -12.63 -17.43
CA SER A 56 26.15 -13.26 -16.33
C SER A 56 25.53 -12.97 -14.95
N MET A 57 25.03 -11.75 -14.74
CA MET A 57 24.35 -11.35 -13.50
C MET A 57 22.97 -12.00 -13.42
N TYR A 58 22.19 -11.95 -14.49
CA TYR A 58 20.86 -12.58 -14.55
C TYR A 58 20.93 -14.09 -14.25
N GLN A 59 21.88 -14.81 -14.83
CA GLN A 59 22.05 -16.25 -14.58
C GLN A 59 22.40 -16.54 -13.12
N ARG A 60 23.24 -15.70 -12.48
CA ARG A 60 23.56 -15.82 -11.05
C ARG A 60 22.33 -15.58 -10.18
N LEU A 61 21.58 -14.52 -10.47
CA LEU A 61 20.36 -14.16 -9.77
C LEU A 61 19.30 -15.27 -9.88
N ARG A 62 19.10 -15.80 -11.08
CA ARG A 62 18.18 -16.92 -11.35
C ARG A 62 18.53 -18.19 -10.58
N LYS A 63 19.83 -18.54 -10.51
CA LYS A 63 20.28 -19.70 -9.71
C LYS A 63 19.98 -19.50 -8.23
N LYS A 64 20.20 -18.30 -7.70
CA LYS A 64 19.92 -17.96 -6.30
C LYS A 64 18.42 -17.99 -6.01
N ALA A 65 17.61 -17.33 -6.83
CA ALA A 65 16.15 -17.31 -6.74
C ALA A 65 15.57 -18.74 -6.72
N LYS A 66 16.04 -19.61 -7.63
CA LYS A 66 15.62 -21.02 -7.67
C LYS A 66 15.98 -21.78 -6.39
N LYS A 67 17.18 -21.57 -5.84
CA LYS A 67 17.61 -22.21 -4.58
C LYS A 67 16.70 -21.82 -3.41
N GLU A 68 16.22 -20.58 -3.42
CA GLU A 68 15.37 -20.01 -2.37
C GLU A 68 13.86 -20.12 -2.68
N LYS A 69 13.48 -20.80 -3.77
CA LYS A 69 12.09 -20.96 -4.24
C LYS A 69 11.34 -19.63 -4.39
N ARG A 70 12.04 -18.58 -4.82
CA ARG A 70 11.49 -17.26 -5.14
C ARG A 70 11.60 -16.96 -6.62
N SER A 71 10.82 -16.01 -7.11
CA SER A 71 11.01 -15.44 -8.44
C SER A 71 12.30 -14.62 -8.54
N VAL A 72 12.71 -14.33 -9.77
CA VAL A 72 13.89 -13.47 -10.02
C VAL A 72 13.63 -12.04 -9.59
N GLU A 73 12.39 -11.55 -9.74
CA GLU A 73 11.94 -10.22 -9.33
C GLU A 73 12.01 -10.08 -7.80
N GLU A 74 11.37 -10.97 -7.05
CA GLU A 74 11.40 -10.94 -5.57
C GLU A 74 12.83 -11.05 -5.01
N MET A 75 13.69 -11.82 -5.69
CA MET A 75 15.10 -11.92 -5.31
C MET A 75 15.86 -10.62 -5.62
N LEU A 76 15.56 -9.96 -6.73
CA LEU A 76 16.18 -8.69 -7.10
C LEU A 76 15.77 -7.59 -6.12
N ASP A 77 14.46 -7.44 -5.88
CA ASP A 77 13.90 -6.42 -5.00
C ASP A 77 14.47 -6.55 -3.59
N MET A 78 14.45 -7.75 -3.02
CA MET A 78 15.04 -8.02 -1.69
C MET A 78 16.53 -7.63 -1.62
N LEU A 79 17.30 -7.91 -2.68
CA LEU A 79 18.72 -7.56 -2.72
C LEU A 79 18.93 -6.05 -2.86
N LEU A 80 18.12 -5.37 -3.66
CA LEU A 80 18.20 -3.92 -3.82
C LEU A 80 17.79 -3.21 -2.52
N GLU A 81 16.70 -3.62 -1.88
CA GLU A 81 16.27 -3.09 -0.58
C GLU A 81 17.38 -3.23 0.46
N ARG A 82 18.04 -4.38 0.55
CA ARG A 82 19.10 -4.60 1.54
C ARG A 82 20.33 -3.69 1.33
N GLU A 83 20.67 -3.36 0.09
CA GLU A 83 21.88 -2.56 -0.20
C GLU A 83 21.59 -1.06 -0.32
N LEU A 84 20.33 -0.67 -0.55
CA LEU A 84 19.91 0.73 -0.75
C LEU A 84 19.11 1.32 0.42
N ALA A 85 18.65 0.50 1.38
CA ALA A 85 18.06 0.96 2.64
C ALA A 85 19.14 1.44 3.63
#